data_AF-A0A5M4AMH9-F1
#
_entry.id   AF-A0A5M4AMH9-F1
#
_cell.length_a   1.000
_cell.length_b   1.000
_cell.length_c   1.000
_cell.angle_alpha   90.00
_cell.angle_beta   90.00
_cell.angle_gamma   90.00
#
_symmetry.space_group_name_H-M   'P 1'
#
loop_
_entity.id
_entity.type
_entity.pdbx_description
1 polymer ?
#
loop_
_entity_poly.entity_id
_entity_poly.type
_entity_poly.pdbx_seq_one_letter_code
_entity_poly.pdbx_strand_id
1 'polypeptide(L)'
;MSSFNTETQKSSNTGIGLSVSFNKFYMDFASNLSSGKGEELQFSSNYTYSANKYNVGVFNVGYKIPIKQFSFIPYLGYAYSNEIFQDPVGWDTYFMGETNSKINLGLIGSLKLAYNLRLEAGIGTFESFKFGLTYCSF
;
A
#
# COMPACT_ATOMS: atom_id res chain seq x y z
N MET A 1 16.42 -31.83 -20.20
CA MET A 1 16.84 -30.56 -19.56
C MET A 1 15.79 -29.53 -19.91
N SER A 2 14.71 -29.46 -19.11
CA SER A 2 13.61 -28.52 -19.34
C SER A 2 13.98 -27.18 -18.71
N SER A 3 14.10 -26.15 -19.55
CA SER A 3 14.30 -24.76 -19.14
C SER A 3 13.10 -24.29 -18.32
N PHE A 4 13.28 -24.15 -17.00
CA PHE A 4 12.37 -23.36 -16.18
C PHE A 4 12.52 -21.90 -16.61
N ASN A 5 11.53 -21.39 -17.35
CA ASN A 5 11.33 -19.96 -17.48
C ASN A 5 11.03 -19.41 -16.09
N THR A 6 12.01 -18.78 -15.46
CA THR A 6 11.78 -17.84 -14.36
C THR A 6 11.10 -16.62 -14.96
N GLU A 7 9.79 -16.71 -15.18
CA GLU A 7 8.95 -15.53 -15.29
C GLU A 7 9.11 -14.77 -13.97
N THR A 8 9.92 -13.72 -13.99
CA THR A 8 10.01 -12.73 -12.93
C THR A 8 8.65 -12.04 -12.85
N GLN A 9 7.70 -12.65 -12.13
CA GLN A 9 6.37 -12.09 -11.95
C GLN A 9 6.51 -10.78 -11.18
N LYS A 10 6.38 -9.70 -11.95
CA LYS A 10 6.41 -8.32 -11.52
C LYS A 10 5.30 -8.10 -10.50
N SER A 11 5.66 -7.98 -9.22
CA SER A 11 4.77 -7.51 -8.16
C SER A 11 4.08 -6.24 -8.63
N SER A 12 2.75 -6.16 -8.51
CA SER A 12 2.06 -4.90 -8.78
C SER A 12 2.40 -3.92 -7.65
N ASN A 13 3.26 -2.95 -7.95
CA ASN A 13 3.57 -1.81 -7.07
C ASN A 13 2.38 -0.81 -6.96
N THR A 14 1.17 -1.25 -7.31
CA THR A 14 -0.02 -0.43 -7.33
C THR A 14 -0.98 -0.96 -6.28
N GLY A 15 -1.52 -0.06 -5.48
CA GLY A 15 -2.54 -0.39 -4.49
C GLY A 15 -3.73 0.54 -4.57
N ILE A 16 -4.74 0.22 -3.77
CA ILE A 16 -5.90 1.06 -3.56
C ILE A 16 -5.88 1.60 -2.14
N GLY A 17 -6.47 2.77 -1.95
CA GLY A 17 -6.55 3.37 -0.64
C GLY A 17 -7.76 4.27 -0.48
N LEU A 18 -8.05 4.58 0.76
CA LEU A 18 -9.11 5.47 1.19
C LEU A 18 -8.50 6.58 2.02
N SER A 19 -8.85 7.82 1.70
CA SER A 19 -8.37 9.00 2.40
C SER A 19 -9.57 9.78 2.93
N VAL A 20 -9.48 10.19 4.19
CA VAL A 20 -10.50 11.00 4.85
C VAL A 20 -9.85 12.26 5.40
N SER A 21 -10.51 13.38 5.15
CA SER A 21 -10.12 14.69 5.67
C SER A 21 -11.26 15.27 6.47
N PHE A 22 -10.98 15.60 7.74
CA PHE A 22 -11.90 16.33 8.61
C PHE A 22 -11.20 17.57 9.17
N ASN A 23 -11.75 18.75 8.91
CA ASN A 23 -11.10 20.03 9.23
C ASN A 23 -9.65 20.10 8.72
N LYS A 24 -8.65 20.16 9.61
CA LYS A 24 -7.21 20.13 9.28
C LYS A 24 -6.57 18.76 9.47
N PHE A 25 -7.31 17.77 9.95
CA PHE A 25 -6.79 16.42 10.12
C PHE A 25 -6.94 15.64 8.81
N TYR A 26 -5.92 14.84 8.53
CA TYR A 26 -5.86 13.93 7.39
C TYR A 26 -5.51 12.54 7.88
N MET A 27 -6.19 11.55 7.34
CA MET A 27 -5.87 10.14 7.55
C MET A 27 -6.07 9.39 6.25
N ASP A 28 -5.19 8.44 5.99
CA ASP A 28 -5.40 7.50 4.90
C ASP A 28 -4.89 6.10 5.22
N PHE A 29 -5.49 5.15 4.53
CA PHE A 29 -5.08 3.76 4.52
C PHE A 29 -4.97 3.30 3.06
N ALA A 30 -3.91 2.57 2.75
CA ALA A 30 -3.69 1.98 1.43
C ALA A 30 -3.15 0.56 1.54
N SER A 31 -3.49 -0.29 0.56
CA SER A 31 -2.94 -1.64 0.42
C SER A 31 -2.88 -2.05 -1.05
N ASN A 32 -1.89 -2.87 -1.40
CA ASN A 32 -1.80 -3.47 -2.73
C ASN A 32 -2.67 -4.73 -2.91
N LEU A 33 -3.38 -5.16 -1.86
CA LEU A 33 -4.26 -6.35 -1.85
C LEU A 33 -3.63 -7.61 -2.46
N SER A 34 -2.30 -7.72 -2.41
CA SER A 34 -1.62 -8.87 -3.00
C SER A 34 -1.83 -10.11 -2.15
N SER A 35 -2.18 -11.22 -2.80
CA SER A 35 -2.36 -12.54 -2.21
C SER A 35 -1.65 -13.61 -3.05
N GLY A 36 -1.37 -14.76 -2.43
CA GLY A 36 -0.90 -15.95 -3.15
C GLY A 36 -2.06 -16.70 -3.81
N LYS A 37 -1.74 -17.81 -4.47
CA LYS A 37 -2.77 -18.70 -5.03
C LYS A 37 -3.25 -19.70 -3.98
N GLY A 38 -4.55 -19.97 -4.00
CA GLY A 38 -5.21 -20.96 -3.18
C GLY A 38 -5.42 -20.53 -1.72
N GLU A 39 -5.43 -21.49 -0.79
CA GLU A 39 -5.75 -21.23 0.62
C GLU A 39 -4.55 -20.68 1.41
N GLU A 40 -4.80 -19.70 2.29
CA GLU A 40 -3.78 -19.16 3.19
C GLU A 40 -3.53 -20.13 4.35
N LEU A 41 -2.27 -20.51 4.53
CA LEU A 41 -1.81 -21.26 5.70
C LEU A 41 -1.01 -20.36 6.63
N GLN A 42 -1.04 -20.69 7.93
CA GLN A 42 -0.27 -19.99 8.95
C GLN A 42 1.19 -20.44 9.05
N PHE A 43 1.60 -21.46 8.30
CA PHE A 43 2.95 -22.04 8.36
C PHE A 43 3.41 -22.49 6.97
N SER A 44 4.72 -22.47 6.75
CA SER A 44 5.34 -22.94 5.52
C SER A 44 5.50 -24.47 5.51
N SER A 45 5.52 -25.05 4.31
CA SER A 45 5.89 -26.44 4.05
C SER A 45 7.33 -26.50 3.53
N ASN A 46 7.91 -27.70 3.46
CA ASN A 46 9.24 -27.89 2.84
C ASN A 46 9.27 -27.58 1.33
N TYR A 47 8.11 -27.35 0.70
CA TYR A 47 7.97 -27.13 -0.74
C TYR A 47 7.61 -25.68 -1.08
N THR A 48 7.53 -24.79 -0.09
CA THR A 48 7.25 -23.37 -0.33
C THR A 48 8.44 -22.65 -0.98
N TYR A 49 8.16 -21.82 -1.98
CA TYR A 49 9.14 -20.91 -2.59
C TYR A 49 8.63 -19.45 -2.55
N SER A 50 9.55 -18.48 -2.57
CA SER A 50 9.17 -17.07 -2.62
C SER A 50 8.48 -16.74 -3.94
N ALA A 51 7.27 -16.19 -3.88
CA ALA A 51 6.51 -15.78 -5.06
C ALA A 51 7.01 -14.44 -5.65
N ASN A 52 8.06 -13.83 -5.07
CA ASN A 52 8.52 -12.46 -5.38
C ASN A 52 7.38 -11.42 -5.36
N LYS A 53 6.39 -11.64 -4.50
CA LYS A 53 5.24 -10.77 -4.26
C LYS A 53 5.23 -10.37 -2.80
N TYR A 54 4.78 -9.16 -2.54
CA TYR A 54 4.65 -8.64 -1.19
C TYR A 54 3.21 -8.20 -0.97
N ASN A 55 2.59 -8.62 0.12
CA ASN A 55 1.42 -7.91 0.64
C ASN A 55 1.92 -6.66 1.36
N VAL A 56 1.30 -5.52 1.07
CA VAL A 56 1.70 -4.23 1.63
C VAL A 56 0.47 -3.51 2.17
N GLY A 57 0.61 -2.91 3.34
CA GLY A 57 -0.37 -1.98 3.88
C GLY A 57 0.31 -0.77 4.50
N VAL A 58 -0.34 0.39 4.37
CA VAL A 58 0.14 1.67 4.86
C VAL A 58 -1.00 2.41 5.52
N PHE A 59 -0.72 2.99 6.68
CA PHE A 59 -1.61 3.89 7.39
C PHE A 59 -0.88 5.19 7.68
N ASN A 60 -1.43 6.32 7.25
CA ASN A 60 -0.83 7.63 7.46
C ASN A 60 -1.80 8.57 8.18
N VAL A 61 -1.24 9.45 9.00
CA VAL A 61 -1.93 10.59 9.59
C VAL A 61 -1.16 11.86 9.30
N GLY A 62 -1.87 12.95 9.03
CA GLY A 62 -1.25 14.20 8.63
C GLY A 62 -2.04 15.42 9.08
N TYR A 63 -1.40 16.58 8.92
CA TYR A 63 -1.99 17.87 9.23
C TYR A 63 -2.03 18.74 7.99
N LYS A 64 -3.22 19.17 7.60
CA LYS A 64 -3.48 19.96 6.41
C LYS A 64 -3.22 21.45 6.67
N ILE A 65 -2.27 21.99 5.94
CA ILE A 65 -1.88 23.40 5.94
C ILE A 65 -2.46 24.05 4.68
N PRO A 66 -3.57 24.80 4.79
CA PRO A 66 -4.21 25.42 3.64
C PRO A 66 -3.43 26.64 3.13
N ILE A 67 -3.27 26.75 1.81
CA ILE A 67 -2.66 27.88 1.10
C ILE A 67 -3.53 28.22 -0.11
N LYS A 68 -4.50 29.13 0.07
CA LYS A 68 -5.51 29.48 -0.95
C LYS A 68 -6.24 28.23 -1.47
N GLN A 69 -6.14 27.93 -2.76
CA GLN A 69 -6.73 26.76 -3.41
C GLN A 69 -5.92 25.46 -3.21
N PHE A 70 -4.69 25.57 -2.71
CA PHE A 70 -3.81 24.46 -2.45
C PHE A 70 -3.77 24.14 -0.95
N SER A 71 -3.27 22.96 -0.61
CA SER A 71 -2.92 22.61 0.77
C SER A 71 -1.74 21.64 0.73
N PHE A 72 -0.87 21.75 1.73
CA PHE A 72 0.20 20.79 1.97
C PHE A 72 -0.13 19.97 3.21
N ILE A 73 0.12 18.67 3.14
CA ILE A 73 -0.19 17.74 4.21
C ILE A 73 1.07 16.92 4.49
N PRO A 74 1.96 17.38 5.38
CA PRO A 74 2.96 16.50 5.95
C PRO A 74 2.26 15.37 6.69
N TYR A 75 2.74 14.15 6.52
CA TYR A 75 2.19 12.99 7.19
C TYR A 75 3.28 12.12 7.82
N LEU A 76 2.86 11.41 8.87
CA LEU A 76 3.58 10.33 9.52
C LEU A 76 2.68 9.11 9.53
N GLY A 77 3.25 7.96 9.23
CA GLY A 77 2.52 6.73 9.10
C GLY A 77 3.34 5.51 9.46
N TYR A 78 2.65 4.39 9.44
CA TYR A 78 3.17 3.07 9.66
C TYR A 78 2.89 2.23 8.41
N ALA A 79 3.93 1.57 7.90
CA ALA A 79 3.85 0.68 6.77
C ALA A 79 4.28 -0.72 7.19
N TYR A 80 3.60 -1.73 6.68
CA TYR A 80 3.99 -3.12 6.82
C TYR A 80 4.07 -3.80 5.46
N SER A 81 4.94 -4.79 5.36
CA SER A 81 5.05 -5.65 4.19
C SER A 81 5.34 -7.10 4.58
N ASN A 82 4.66 -8.04 3.94
CA ASN A 82 4.86 -9.48 4.10
C ASN A 82 5.24 -10.08 2.75
N GLU A 83 6.33 -10.85 2.71
CA GLU A 83 6.62 -11.69 1.55
C GLU A 83 5.55 -12.77 1.38
N ILE A 84 5.17 -13.08 0.15
CA ILE A 84 4.23 -14.15 -0.15
C ILE A 84 5.03 -15.36 -0.65
N PHE A 85 4.86 -16.49 0.02
CA PHE A 85 5.42 -17.78 -0.38
C PHE A 85 4.33 -18.67 -0.96
N GLN A 86 4.65 -19.45 -1.98
CA GLN A 86 3.72 -20.33 -2.68
C GLN A 86 4.13 -21.79 -2.56
N ASP A 87 3.16 -22.68 -2.33
CA ASP A 87 3.28 -24.13 -2.47
C ASP A 87 2.27 -24.66 -3.50
N PRO A 88 2.67 -24.85 -4.77
CA PRO A 88 1.80 -25.40 -5.80
C PRO A 88 1.83 -26.94 -5.86
N VAL A 89 2.67 -27.60 -5.05
CA VAL A 89 2.90 -29.06 -5.14
C VAL A 89 2.06 -29.81 -4.11
N GLY A 90 1.86 -29.23 -2.92
CA GLY A 90 1.05 -29.82 -1.85
C GLY A 90 -0.45 -29.75 -2.12
N TRP A 91 -1.04 -28.55 -1.97
CA TRP A 91 -2.49 -28.34 -1.99
C TRP A 91 -2.96 -27.03 -2.66
N ASP A 92 -2.12 -26.39 -3.48
CA ASP A 92 -2.32 -25.02 -3.96
C ASP A 92 -2.62 -24.08 -2.79
N THR A 93 -1.57 -23.76 -2.04
CA THR A 93 -1.66 -22.94 -0.82
C THR A 93 -0.59 -21.87 -0.82
N TYR A 94 -0.80 -20.80 -0.06
CA TYR A 94 0.20 -19.77 0.15
C TYR A 94 0.40 -19.45 1.63
N PHE A 95 1.55 -18.87 1.94
CA PHE A 95 1.93 -18.45 3.29
C PHE A 95 2.48 -17.02 3.28
N MET A 96 2.09 -16.23 4.27
CA MET A 96 2.62 -14.88 4.51
C MET A 96 3.87 -14.97 5.38
N GLY A 97 5.00 -14.54 4.84
CA GLY A 97 6.26 -14.45 5.57
C GLY A 97 6.26 -13.41 6.68
N GLU A 98 7.43 -13.24 7.30
CA GLU A 98 7.61 -12.30 8.39
C GLU A 98 7.16 -10.87 8.03
N THR A 99 6.47 -10.23 8.99
CA THR A 99 6.02 -8.85 8.83
C THR A 99 7.19 -7.89 9.00
N ASN A 100 7.58 -7.26 7.91
CA ASN A 100 8.53 -6.15 7.94
C ASN A 100 7.79 -4.84 8.15
N SER A 101 8.16 -4.09 9.19
CA SER A 101 7.52 -2.83 9.56
C SER A 101 8.45 -1.65 9.33
N LYS A 102 7.93 -0.54 8.82
CA LYS A 102 8.67 0.69 8.57
C LYS A 102 7.83 1.92 8.88
N ILE A 103 8.52 3.01 9.21
CA ILE A 103 7.89 4.33 9.31
C ILE A 103 7.71 4.89 7.89
N ASN A 104 6.54 5.45 7.61
CA ASN A 104 6.26 6.19 6.38
C ASN A 104 6.18 7.68 6.71
N LEU A 105 7.07 8.48 6.13
CA LEU A 105 7.06 9.93 6.23
C LEU A 105 6.89 10.51 4.84
N GLY A 106 6.13 11.58 4.71
CA GLY A 106 6.00 12.21 3.41
C GLY A 106 5.18 13.47 3.38
N LEU A 107 4.83 13.87 2.17
CA LEU A 107 4.13 15.10 1.87
C LEU A 107 3.09 14.87 0.78
N ILE A 108 1.89 15.39 0.98
CA ILE A 108 0.83 15.42 -0.02
C ILE A 108 0.53 16.88 -0.39
N GLY A 109 0.49 17.16 -1.68
CA GLY A 109 -0.11 18.35 -2.24
C GLY A 109 -1.59 18.08 -2.57
N SER A 110 -2.46 18.99 -2.15
CA SER A 110 -3.92 18.87 -2.31
C SER A 110 -4.48 20.11 -3.00
N LEU A 111 -5.16 19.95 -4.12
CA LEU A 111 -5.82 21.01 -4.88
C LEU A 111 -7.34 20.94 -4.68
N LYS A 112 -7.96 22.04 -4.27
CA LYS A 112 -9.42 22.15 -4.16
C LYS A 112 -10.04 22.22 -5.55
N LEU A 113 -10.85 21.23 -5.92
CA LEU A 113 -11.60 21.20 -7.18
C LEU A 113 -13.03 21.74 -7.02
N ALA A 114 -13.68 21.37 -5.91
CA ALA A 114 -15.03 21.82 -5.57
C ALA A 114 -15.14 22.08 -4.07
N TYR A 115 -16.35 22.37 -3.56
CA TYR A 115 -16.54 22.62 -2.12
C TYR A 115 -16.03 21.43 -1.28
N ASN A 116 -16.40 20.21 -1.63
CA ASN A 116 -16.13 18.96 -0.91
C ASN A 116 -15.17 17.99 -1.63
N LEU A 117 -14.55 18.39 -2.73
CA LEU A 117 -13.69 17.50 -3.53
C LEU A 117 -12.29 18.10 -3.72
N ARG A 118 -11.27 17.26 -3.53
CA ARG A 118 -9.87 17.61 -3.69
C ARG A 118 -9.12 16.58 -4.53
N LEU A 119 -8.16 17.05 -5.32
CA LEU A 119 -7.18 16.23 -6.01
C LEU A 119 -5.90 16.19 -5.19
N GLU A 120 -5.35 15.01 -4.97
CA GLU A 120 -4.18 14.81 -4.11
C GLU A 120 -3.08 14.06 -4.87
N ALA A 121 -1.85 14.53 -4.69
CA ALA A 121 -0.65 13.86 -5.16
C ALA A 121 0.42 13.96 -4.07
N GLY A 122 1.17 12.89 -3.83
CA GLY A 122 2.15 12.86 -2.75
C GLY A 122 3.27 11.87 -2.96
N ILE A 123 4.27 11.98 -2.09
CA ILE A 123 5.44 11.12 -2.03
C ILE A 123 5.72 10.75 -0.58
N GLY A 124 6.36 9.60 -0.36
CA GLY A 124 6.73 9.09 0.95
C GLY A 124 8.04 8.33 0.95
N THR A 125 8.54 8.05 2.15
CA THR A 125 9.73 7.21 2.35
C THR A 125 9.45 5.75 2.04
N PHE A 126 8.20 5.30 2.18
CA PHE A 126 7.77 3.95 1.85
C PHE A 126 6.97 3.93 0.53
N GLU A 127 5.98 4.82 0.39
CA GLU A 127 5.19 4.95 -0.83
C GLU A 127 5.92 5.87 -1.83
N SER A 128 6.42 5.32 -2.95
CA SER A 128 7.15 6.14 -3.92
C SER A 128 6.30 7.26 -4.53
N PHE A 129 5.01 7.00 -4.75
CA PHE A 129 4.07 7.99 -5.28
C PHE A 129 2.64 7.63 -4.89
N LYS A 130 1.84 8.67 -4.57
CA LYS A 130 0.41 8.58 -4.30
C LYS A 130 -0.34 9.58 -5.17
N PHE A 131 -1.50 9.17 -5.67
CA PHE A 131 -2.43 10.06 -6.36
C PHE A 131 -3.87 9.64 -6.08
N GLY A 132 -4.77 10.60 -5.89
CA GLY A 132 -6.16 10.27 -5.60
C GLY A 132 -7.11 11.46 -5.51
N LEU A 133 -8.37 11.14 -5.30
CA LEU A 133 -9.43 12.10 -5.00
C LEU A 133 -9.86 11.93 -3.55
N THR A 134 -9.98 13.04 -2.82
CA THR A 134 -10.38 13.03 -1.42
C THR A 134 -11.66 13.83 -1.24
N TYR A 135 -12.65 13.19 -0.61
CA TYR A 135 -13.88 13.85 -0.17
C TYR A 135 -13.64 14.54 1.18
N CYS A 136 -14.01 15.81 1.27
CA CYS A 136 -13.92 16.60 2.49
C CYS A 136 -15.31 16.82 3.09
N SER A 137 -15.50 16.34 4.32
CA SER A 137 -16.62 16.72 5.18
C SER A 137 -16.17 17.88 6.08
N PHE A 138 -17.00 18.93 6.16
CA PHE A 138 -16.76 20.14 6.95
C PHE A 138 -17.58 20.10 8.23
#